data_AF-A0A212ICC8-F1
#
_entry.id   AF-A0A212ICC8-F1
#
_cell.length_a   1.000
_cell.length_b   1.000
_cell.length_c   1.000
_cell.angle_alpha   90.00
_cell.angle_beta   90.00
_cell.angle_gamma   90.00
#
_symmetry.space_group_name_H-M   'P 1'
#
loop_
_entity.id
_entity.type
_entity.pdbx_description
1 polymer ?
#
loop_
_entity_poly.entity_id
_entity_poly.type
_entity_poly.pdbx_seq_one_letter_code
_entity_poly.pdbx_strand_id
1 'polypeptide(L)'
;MMSIGNIPDDIRVPLVWIDIDNSMAMSAAPAQSRKILVVGQQLASATALPLTLNRITGDSMADELYGRGSMLGEMAKMVRKANSYTEMYAMGLEDIAQGAAASATVTMLGTATQAGTLALMINGVSVQVGVNIGDEAATIAGNIITAITAKPATQVTATAKAEAAATVVLTVKWKGVTGNDSDVRLNYYAGEKTPAGISATLTAFSGGTGTPDIQAVVAALGDDWYTDIIFPYLDTQSLNTIRDELLERWGPLKMMEALLWSAYRGTHAQSGTFGHTRNDWLISCIGTNIAPEPSWLWAASYGATAAYELALDPARPLQTLVLKSIKPPARGIRWDMPERNLLLHDGIATHFVDAGDNVCIEREITMYRVNRYGDTDISYLDVQSPATLGRIRYVIKNRFTSRYPRHKLAGDDVLDLLDAGQPVMTPKICRAELLDIALTELIPAGLVEDFEDYKDTLDVTIDSKDPNRLNFICHPNLVNQLRVLAGLIQYKL
;
A
#
# COMPACT_ATOMS: atom_id res chain seq x y z
N MET A 1 49.65 25.86 -9.53
CA MET A 1 49.37 24.58 -10.19
C MET A 1 48.83 23.67 -9.12
N MET A 2 47.60 23.19 -9.33
CA MET A 2 46.81 22.41 -8.38
C MET A 2 46.49 21.03 -8.98
N SER A 3 46.37 20.04 -8.11
CA SER A 3 46.22 18.62 -8.45
C SER A 3 45.00 18.36 -9.32
N ILE A 4 45.15 17.50 -10.34
CA ILE A 4 44.04 17.02 -11.17
C ILE A 4 43.53 15.68 -10.64
N GLY A 5 42.24 15.62 -10.28
CA GLY A 5 41.67 14.44 -9.62
C GLY A 5 42.41 14.09 -8.32
N ASN A 6 42.79 12.82 -8.16
CA ASN A 6 43.60 12.32 -7.05
C ASN A 6 45.11 12.31 -7.34
N ILE A 7 45.57 12.85 -8.48
CA ILE A 7 46.99 12.87 -8.84
C ILE A 7 47.70 14.00 -8.07
N PRO A 8 48.66 13.70 -7.17
CA PRO A 8 49.34 14.72 -6.37
C PRO A 8 50.18 15.69 -7.21
N ASP A 9 50.24 16.95 -6.79
CA ASP A 9 51.03 18.00 -7.46
C ASP A 9 52.55 17.80 -7.41
N ASP A 10 53.04 17.02 -6.44
CA ASP A 10 54.47 16.81 -6.18
C ASP A 10 55.03 15.52 -6.79
N ILE A 11 54.27 14.86 -7.67
CA ILE A 11 54.70 13.63 -8.35
C ILE A 11 55.90 13.89 -9.27
N ARG A 12 57.06 13.25 -8.98
CA ARG A 12 58.33 13.44 -9.70
C ARG A 12 58.67 12.33 -10.69
N VAL A 13 57.97 11.20 -10.61
CA VAL A 13 58.17 10.06 -11.52
C VAL A 13 57.65 10.47 -12.91
N PRO A 14 58.32 10.15 -14.03
CA PRO A 14 57.91 10.55 -15.39
C PRO A 14 56.99 9.54 -16.11
N LEU A 15 56.38 9.97 -17.24
CA LEU A 15 55.57 9.23 -18.24
C LEU A 15 54.04 9.51 -18.32
N VAL A 16 53.15 8.75 -17.66
CA VAL A 16 51.67 8.89 -17.83
C VAL A 16 50.93 8.53 -16.52
N TRP A 17 49.96 9.36 -16.12
CA TRP A 17 49.03 9.13 -15.00
C TRP A 17 47.65 9.57 -15.46
N ILE A 18 46.68 8.70 -15.30
CA ILE A 18 45.28 8.94 -15.69
C ILE A 18 44.45 8.52 -14.48
N ASP A 19 43.72 9.47 -13.91
CA ASP A 19 42.71 9.17 -12.90
C ASP A 19 41.39 8.82 -13.61
N ILE A 20 40.66 7.85 -13.06
CA ILE A 20 39.35 7.44 -13.58
C ILE A 20 38.32 7.74 -12.51
N ASP A 21 37.51 8.75 -12.77
CA ASP A 21 36.38 9.15 -11.93
C ASP A 21 35.06 8.62 -12.52
N ASN A 22 34.19 8.06 -11.68
CA ASN A 22 32.91 7.52 -12.07
C ASN A 22 31.74 8.51 -11.86
N SER A 23 32.00 9.72 -11.38
CA SER A 23 30.97 10.75 -11.13
C SER A 23 30.06 11.03 -12.34
N MET A 24 30.61 10.93 -13.55
CA MET A 24 29.90 11.12 -14.83
C MET A 24 29.53 9.80 -15.55
N ALA A 25 29.75 8.64 -14.92
CA ALA A 25 29.46 7.34 -15.55
C ALA A 25 27.95 7.08 -15.73
N MET A 26 27.11 7.71 -14.91
CA MET A 26 25.66 7.56 -14.94
C MET A 26 25.01 8.77 -15.64
N SER A 27 24.33 8.51 -16.75
CA SER A 27 23.55 9.53 -17.48
C SER A 27 22.24 9.88 -16.78
N ALA A 28 21.63 8.94 -16.05
CA ALA A 28 20.39 9.12 -15.30
C ALA A 28 20.48 8.51 -13.89
N ALA A 29 19.60 8.95 -12.99
CA ALA A 29 19.42 8.34 -11.69
C ALA A 29 19.03 6.86 -11.86
N PRO A 30 19.59 5.94 -11.05
CA PRO A 30 19.23 4.53 -11.13
C PRO A 30 17.73 4.35 -10.86
N ALA A 31 17.20 3.21 -11.30
CA ALA A 31 15.84 2.83 -10.95
C ALA A 31 15.72 2.80 -9.42
N GLN A 32 14.74 3.53 -8.87
CA GLN A 32 14.50 3.53 -7.43
C GLN A 32 14.09 2.11 -7.02
N SER A 33 14.86 1.49 -6.13
CA SER A 33 14.50 0.19 -5.57
C SER A 33 13.27 0.36 -4.69
N ARG A 34 12.10 -0.05 -5.20
CA ARG A 34 10.86 -0.08 -4.43
C ARG A 34 10.82 -1.32 -3.54
N LYS A 35 10.32 -1.14 -2.33
CA LYS A 35 10.17 -2.21 -1.33
C LYS A 35 8.81 -2.09 -0.67
N ILE A 36 8.11 -3.22 -0.60
CA ILE A 36 6.83 -3.34 0.09
C ILE A 36 7.09 -3.86 1.50
N LEU A 37 6.56 -3.18 2.50
CA LEU A 37 6.43 -3.70 3.85
C LEU A 37 4.99 -4.14 4.10
N VAL A 38 4.81 -5.36 4.60
CA VAL A 38 3.50 -5.86 5.06
C VAL A 38 3.53 -5.99 6.57
N VAL A 39 2.64 -5.28 7.26
CA VAL A 39 2.50 -5.37 8.71
C VAL A 39 1.24 -6.16 9.03
N GLY A 40 1.31 -7.09 9.98
CA GLY A 40 0.16 -7.86 10.40
C GLY A 40 0.46 -8.80 11.56
N GLN A 41 -0.59 -9.36 12.16
CA GLN A 41 -0.45 -10.30 13.27
C GLN A 41 0.03 -11.69 12.78
N GLN A 42 0.97 -12.24 13.53
CA GLN A 42 1.42 -13.63 13.40
C GLN A 42 0.75 -14.51 14.46
N LEU A 43 0.77 -15.83 14.28
CA LEU A 43 0.25 -16.78 15.27
C LEU A 43 1.32 -17.16 16.29
N ALA A 44 0.91 -17.71 17.43
CA ALA A 44 1.85 -18.27 18.42
C ALA A 44 2.70 -19.43 17.87
N SER A 45 2.28 -20.05 16.76
CA SER A 45 3.05 -21.08 16.05
C SER A 45 4.09 -20.51 15.07
N ALA A 46 4.24 -19.19 15.00
CA ALA A 46 5.22 -18.50 14.17
C ALA A 46 6.65 -18.83 14.63
N THR A 47 7.58 -19.00 13.68
CA THR A 47 9.01 -19.14 13.98
C THR A 47 9.74 -17.80 14.01
N ALA A 48 9.20 -16.78 13.32
CA ALA A 48 9.73 -15.43 13.36
C ALA A 48 9.45 -14.77 14.72
N LEU A 49 10.44 -14.05 15.25
CA LEU A 49 10.23 -13.20 16.42
C LEU A 49 9.35 -12.00 16.01
N PRO A 50 8.39 -11.58 16.86
CA PRO A 50 7.62 -10.37 16.63
C PRO A 50 8.53 -9.15 16.41
N LEU A 51 8.07 -8.16 15.63
CA LEU A 51 8.76 -6.91 15.34
C LEU A 51 10.11 -7.08 14.61
N THR A 52 10.34 -8.24 13.99
CA THR A 52 11.49 -8.45 13.11
C THR A 52 11.09 -8.32 11.64
N LEU A 53 11.98 -7.73 10.84
CA LEU A 53 11.81 -7.56 9.40
C LEU A 53 12.36 -8.77 8.66
N ASN A 54 11.48 -9.54 8.01
CA ASN A 54 11.89 -10.71 7.24
C ASN A 54 11.52 -10.54 5.77
N ARG A 55 12.50 -10.71 4.88
CA ARG A 55 12.27 -10.74 3.44
C ARG A 55 11.53 -12.01 3.05
N ILE A 56 10.45 -11.87 2.29
CA ILE A 56 9.60 -12.99 1.90
C ILE A 56 9.75 -13.27 0.41
N THR A 57 10.18 -14.48 0.07
CA THR A 57 10.41 -14.91 -1.32
C THR A 57 9.44 -16.00 -1.80
N GLY A 58 8.74 -16.67 -0.87
CA GLY A 58 7.82 -17.76 -1.17
C GLY A 58 6.63 -17.84 -0.21
N ASP A 59 5.53 -18.44 -0.68
CA ASP A 59 4.30 -18.60 0.11
C ASP A 59 4.51 -19.54 1.31
N SER A 60 5.30 -20.61 1.13
CA SER A 60 5.62 -21.54 2.22
C SER A 60 6.47 -20.90 3.31
N MET A 61 7.34 -19.96 2.94
CA MET A 61 8.16 -19.19 3.89
C MET A 61 7.28 -18.29 4.76
N ALA A 62 6.27 -17.62 4.19
CA ALA A 62 5.34 -16.81 4.96
C ALA A 62 4.53 -17.66 5.96
N ASP A 63 4.11 -18.86 5.57
CA ASP A 63 3.41 -19.81 6.44
C ASP A 63 4.27 -20.32 7.59
N GLU A 64 5.54 -20.60 7.33
CA GLU A 64 6.50 -21.06 8.34
C GLU A 64 6.85 -19.94 9.32
N LEU A 65 7.17 -18.75 8.80
CA LEU A 65 7.57 -17.61 9.62
C LEU A 65 6.44 -17.10 10.50
N TYR A 66 5.22 -16.96 9.96
CA TYR A 66 4.13 -16.26 10.65
C TYR A 66 2.99 -17.17 11.11
N GLY A 67 3.05 -18.45 10.77
CA GLY A 67 2.03 -19.44 11.06
C GLY A 67 0.95 -19.53 9.98
N ARG A 68 0.55 -20.76 9.66
CA ARG A 68 -0.44 -21.08 8.61
C ARG A 68 -1.82 -20.50 8.90
N GLY A 69 -2.28 -19.64 7.99
CA GLY A 69 -3.57 -18.96 8.13
C GLY A 69 -3.56 -17.83 9.17
N SER A 70 -2.38 -17.29 9.48
CA SER A 70 -2.25 -16.00 10.17
C SER A 70 -2.78 -14.85 9.31
N MET A 71 -2.98 -13.68 9.93
CA MET A 71 -3.27 -12.46 9.17
C MET A 71 -2.14 -12.17 8.19
N LEU A 72 -0.92 -12.07 8.72
CA LEU A 72 0.26 -11.68 7.93
C LEU A 72 0.62 -12.72 6.86
N GLY A 73 0.49 -14.01 7.15
CA GLY A 73 0.78 -15.08 6.20
C GLY A 73 -0.12 -15.03 4.97
N GLU A 74 -1.43 -14.83 5.14
CA GLU A 74 -2.35 -14.70 4.00
C GLU A 74 -2.22 -13.35 3.27
N MET A 75 -1.90 -12.26 4.00
CA MET A 75 -1.56 -10.98 3.36
C MET A 75 -0.31 -11.11 2.48
N ALA A 76 0.76 -11.74 2.96
CA ALA A 76 1.99 -11.96 2.21
C ALA A 76 1.74 -12.76 0.91
N LYS A 77 0.92 -13.82 0.98
CA LYS A 77 0.51 -14.59 -0.21
C LYS A 77 -0.32 -13.74 -1.17
N MET A 78 -1.21 -12.89 -0.66
CA MET A 78 -2.01 -11.97 -1.46
C MET A 78 -1.12 -10.98 -2.22
N VAL A 79 -0.15 -10.36 -1.52
CA VAL A 79 0.83 -9.47 -2.13
C VAL A 79 1.60 -10.18 -3.22
N ARG A 80 2.15 -11.38 -2.97
CA ARG A 80 2.92 -12.12 -3.99
C ARG A 80 2.11 -12.48 -5.23
N LYS A 81 0.81 -12.77 -5.08
CA LYS A 81 -0.08 -13.04 -6.22
C LYS A 81 -0.34 -11.79 -7.05
N ALA A 82 -0.55 -10.65 -6.39
CA ALA A 82 -0.74 -9.35 -7.03
C ALA A 82 0.56 -8.87 -7.71
N ASN A 83 1.66 -8.92 -6.97
CA ASN A 83 3.00 -8.44 -7.33
C ASN A 83 4.07 -9.42 -6.84
N SER A 84 4.61 -10.21 -7.77
CA SER A 84 5.69 -11.17 -7.50
C SER A 84 7.09 -10.60 -7.75
N TYR A 85 7.20 -9.34 -8.17
CA TYR A 85 8.44 -8.74 -8.64
C TYR A 85 9.08 -7.82 -7.59
N THR A 86 8.29 -6.92 -6.99
CA THR A 86 8.79 -5.97 -6.00
C THR A 86 9.26 -6.70 -4.75
N GLU A 87 10.40 -6.27 -4.20
CA GLU A 87 10.94 -6.87 -2.99
C GLU A 87 9.97 -6.65 -1.82
N MET A 88 9.56 -7.75 -1.17
CA MET A 88 8.62 -7.72 -0.05
C MET A 88 9.30 -8.11 1.25
N TYR A 89 9.11 -7.27 2.27
CA TYR A 89 9.38 -7.57 3.66
C TYR A 89 8.06 -7.67 4.41
N ALA A 90 8.07 -8.46 5.48
CA ALA A 90 6.96 -8.58 6.38
C ALA A 90 7.44 -8.38 7.82
N MET A 91 6.59 -7.78 8.65
CA MET A 91 6.81 -7.58 10.07
C MET A 91 5.62 -8.17 10.84
N GLY A 92 5.89 -9.24 11.58
CA GLY A 92 4.91 -9.93 12.41
C GLY A 92 4.68 -9.22 13.74
N LEU A 93 3.41 -9.04 14.11
CA LEU A 93 3.01 -8.57 15.45
C LEU A 93 2.52 -9.73 16.29
N GLU A 94 2.85 -9.72 17.58
CA GLU A 94 2.33 -10.70 18.52
C GLU A 94 0.81 -10.57 18.70
N ASP A 95 0.20 -11.61 19.28
CA ASP A 95 -1.21 -11.58 19.62
C ASP A 95 -1.47 -10.60 20.79
N ILE A 96 -2.63 -9.96 20.77
CA ILE A 96 -2.94 -8.89 21.73
C ILE A 96 -3.35 -9.51 23.06
N ALA A 97 -2.46 -9.49 24.06
CA ALA A 97 -2.65 -10.21 25.33
C ALA A 97 -4.02 -9.93 25.99
N GLN A 98 -4.40 -8.65 26.09
CA GLN A 98 -5.66 -8.19 26.71
C GLN A 98 -6.85 -8.14 25.74
N GLY A 99 -6.65 -8.48 24.47
CA GLY A 99 -7.69 -8.43 23.45
C GLY A 99 -8.62 -9.64 23.48
N ALA A 100 -9.68 -9.55 22.68
CA ALA A 100 -10.58 -10.66 22.37
C ALA A 100 -10.56 -10.97 20.87
N ALA A 101 -10.72 -12.25 20.54
CA ALA A 101 -10.87 -12.69 19.15
C ALA A 101 -12.33 -12.54 18.71
N ALA A 102 -12.54 -12.06 17.48
CA ALA A 102 -13.88 -11.98 16.92
C ALA A 102 -14.42 -13.40 16.66
N SER A 103 -15.73 -13.56 16.86
CA SER A 103 -16.41 -14.82 16.62
C SER A 103 -17.71 -14.64 15.86
N ALA A 104 -18.07 -15.69 15.11
CA ALA A 104 -19.34 -15.85 14.42
C ALA A 104 -19.90 -17.24 14.72
N THR A 105 -21.18 -17.45 14.43
CA THR A 105 -21.83 -18.75 14.60
C THR A 105 -22.49 -19.19 13.32
N VAL A 106 -22.47 -20.51 13.07
CA VAL A 106 -23.21 -21.19 12.01
C VAL A 106 -24.10 -22.22 12.69
N THR A 107 -25.39 -21.93 12.78
CA THR A 107 -26.38 -22.84 13.38
C THR A 107 -27.10 -23.61 12.28
N MET A 108 -26.91 -24.92 12.27
CA MET A 108 -27.61 -25.84 11.38
C MET A 108 -28.97 -26.23 11.96
N LEU A 109 -29.96 -26.38 11.10
CA LEU A 109 -31.31 -26.79 11.45
C LEU A 109 -31.82 -27.85 10.47
N GLY A 110 -32.62 -28.79 10.97
CA GLY A 110 -33.29 -29.83 10.18
C GLY A 110 -32.48 -31.10 9.95
N THR A 111 -32.99 -31.94 9.07
CA THR A 111 -32.42 -33.23 8.66
C THR A 111 -32.44 -33.30 7.15
N ALA A 112 -31.32 -33.67 6.53
CA ALA A 112 -31.18 -33.65 5.09
C ALA A 112 -32.12 -34.65 4.40
N THR A 113 -33.00 -34.15 3.53
CA THR A 113 -33.89 -34.98 2.70
C THR A 113 -33.31 -35.26 1.32
N GLN A 114 -32.19 -34.60 0.98
CA GLN A 114 -31.47 -34.76 -0.28
C GLN A 114 -29.97 -34.71 -0.01
N ALA A 115 -29.21 -35.60 -0.66
CA ALA A 115 -27.75 -35.52 -0.65
C ALA A 115 -27.27 -34.33 -1.49
N GLY A 116 -26.18 -33.70 -1.07
CA GLY A 116 -25.59 -32.59 -1.80
C GLY A 116 -24.40 -32.01 -1.06
N THR A 117 -24.07 -30.76 -1.41
CA THR A 117 -22.94 -30.06 -0.82
C THR A 117 -23.41 -28.73 -0.28
N LEU A 118 -23.11 -28.45 1.00
CA LEU A 118 -23.27 -27.13 1.59
C LEU A 118 -22.03 -26.30 1.27
N ALA A 119 -22.23 -25.20 0.54
CA ALA A 119 -21.15 -24.29 0.15
C ALA A 119 -21.07 -23.11 1.14
N LEU A 120 -19.99 -23.07 1.91
CA LEU A 120 -19.62 -21.93 2.75
C LEU A 120 -18.50 -21.15 2.10
N MET A 121 -18.50 -19.84 2.29
CA MET A 121 -17.38 -18.97 1.96
C MET A 121 -16.95 -18.22 3.21
N ILE A 122 -15.69 -18.41 3.61
CA ILE A 122 -15.11 -17.82 4.82
C ILE A 122 -13.88 -17.03 4.40
N ASN A 123 -13.89 -15.72 4.65
CA ASN A 123 -12.78 -14.81 4.29
C ASN A 123 -12.30 -14.99 2.83
N GLY A 124 -13.22 -15.20 1.89
CA GLY A 124 -12.92 -15.45 0.46
C GLY A 124 -12.49 -16.88 0.09
N VAL A 125 -12.40 -17.80 1.06
CA VAL A 125 -12.06 -19.21 0.83
C VAL A 125 -13.33 -20.06 0.77
N SER A 126 -13.48 -20.84 -0.32
CA SER A 126 -14.59 -21.79 -0.45
C SER A 126 -14.35 -23.04 0.41
N VAL A 127 -15.34 -23.37 1.24
CA VAL A 127 -15.41 -24.53 2.12
C VAL A 127 -16.65 -25.33 1.72
N GLN A 128 -16.41 -26.46 1.07
CA GLN A 128 -17.46 -27.37 0.59
C GLN A 128 -17.66 -28.48 1.62
N VAL A 129 -18.89 -28.68 2.09
CA VAL A 129 -19.23 -29.66 3.13
C VAL A 129 -20.20 -30.66 2.55
N GLY A 130 -19.80 -31.93 2.52
CA GLY A 130 -20.67 -33.02 2.06
C GLY A 130 -21.84 -33.26 3.01
N VAL A 131 -23.03 -33.44 2.45
CA VAL A 131 -24.27 -33.76 3.16
C VAL A 131 -24.89 -35.00 2.53
N ASN A 132 -25.13 -36.03 3.34
CA ASN A 132 -25.82 -37.25 2.92
C ASN A 132 -27.31 -37.18 3.31
N ILE A 133 -28.14 -37.98 2.64
CA ILE A 133 -29.55 -38.13 3.03
C ILE A 133 -29.60 -38.72 4.45
N GLY A 134 -30.39 -38.11 5.33
CA GLY A 134 -30.54 -38.51 6.72
C GLY A 134 -29.54 -37.85 7.68
N ASP A 135 -28.57 -37.08 7.19
CA ASP A 135 -27.67 -36.33 8.07
C ASP A 135 -28.47 -35.30 8.89
N GLU A 136 -28.35 -35.39 10.21
CA GLU A 136 -28.90 -34.42 11.16
C GLU A 136 -28.00 -33.19 11.28
N ALA A 137 -28.58 -32.08 11.73
CA ALA A 137 -27.87 -30.80 11.92
C ALA A 137 -26.54 -30.92 12.71
N ALA A 138 -26.48 -31.77 13.75
CA ALA A 138 -25.27 -31.99 14.53
C ALA A 138 -24.16 -32.72 13.75
N THR A 139 -24.51 -33.69 12.91
CA THR A 139 -23.56 -34.39 12.03
C THR A 139 -22.98 -33.42 11.01
N ILE A 140 -23.83 -32.58 10.41
CA ILE A 140 -23.39 -31.57 9.44
C ILE A 140 -22.48 -30.52 10.10
N ALA A 141 -22.79 -30.10 11.33
CA ALA A 141 -21.92 -29.22 12.11
C ALA A 141 -20.52 -29.83 12.34
N GLY A 142 -20.44 -31.14 12.63
CA GLY A 142 -19.17 -31.87 12.70
C GLY A 142 -18.39 -31.89 11.38
N ASN A 143 -19.09 -32.07 10.25
CA ASN A 143 -18.49 -32.02 8.92
C ASN A 143 -17.97 -30.61 8.58
N ILE A 144 -18.69 -29.56 8.98
CA ILE A 144 -18.25 -28.14 8.84
C ILE A 144 -16.93 -27.94 9.58
N ILE A 145 -16.83 -28.36 10.85
CA ILE A 145 -15.61 -28.21 11.66
C ILE A 145 -14.42 -28.90 10.98
N THR A 146 -14.63 -30.12 10.49
CA THR A 146 -13.59 -30.90 9.79
C THR A 146 -13.13 -30.19 8.51
N ALA A 147 -14.06 -29.70 7.69
CA ALA A 147 -13.75 -29.02 6.43
C ALA A 147 -13.01 -27.69 6.64
N ILE A 148 -13.35 -26.92 7.69
CA ILE A 148 -12.67 -25.67 8.03
C ILE A 148 -11.25 -25.95 8.54
N THR A 149 -11.09 -26.96 9.40
CA THR A 149 -9.77 -27.36 9.93
C THR A 149 -8.79 -27.77 8.82
N ALA A 150 -9.30 -28.41 7.76
CA ALA A 150 -8.51 -28.75 6.58
C ALA A 150 -8.09 -27.55 5.71
N LYS A 151 -8.67 -26.36 5.92
CA LYS A 151 -8.43 -25.14 5.14
C LYS A 151 -7.93 -24.01 6.04
N PRO A 152 -6.65 -24.04 6.47
CA PRO A 152 -6.10 -23.03 7.37
C PRO A 152 -6.17 -21.60 6.80
N ALA A 153 -6.19 -21.44 5.48
CA ALA A 153 -6.34 -20.16 4.78
C ALA A 153 -7.69 -19.45 5.05
N THR A 154 -8.67 -20.11 5.67
CA THR A 154 -9.91 -19.47 6.15
C THR A 154 -9.67 -18.49 7.31
N GLN A 155 -8.48 -18.55 7.95
CA GLN A 155 -8.06 -17.66 9.05
C GLN A 155 -8.90 -17.77 10.34
N VAL A 156 -9.75 -18.79 10.43
CA VAL A 156 -10.60 -19.06 11.59
C VAL A 156 -10.36 -20.47 12.12
N THR A 157 -10.73 -20.68 13.38
CA THR A 157 -10.91 -21.99 14.00
C THR A 157 -12.40 -22.27 14.11
N ALA A 158 -12.80 -23.54 14.09
CA ALA A 158 -14.20 -23.96 14.20
C ALA A 158 -14.35 -24.97 15.33
N THR A 159 -15.33 -24.76 16.21
CA THR A 159 -15.64 -25.67 17.32
C THR A 159 -17.15 -25.80 17.50
N ALA A 160 -17.61 -26.92 18.06
CA ALA A 160 -19.02 -27.07 18.41
C ALA A 160 -19.34 -26.20 19.63
N LYS A 161 -20.49 -25.52 19.62
CA LYS A 161 -20.97 -24.76 20.78
C LYS A 161 -21.32 -25.73 21.91
N ALA A 162 -20.84 -25.43 23.12
CA ALA A 162 -21.20 -26.20 24.31
C ALA A 162 -22.73 -26.28 24.44
N GLU A 163 -23.22 -27.49 24.71
CA GLU A 163 -24.66 -27.80 24.88
C GLU A 163 -25.55 -27.52 23.65
N ALA A 164 -24.96 -27.23 22.48
CA ALA A 164 -25.66 -27.00 21.23
C ALA A 164 -24.86 -27.54 20.03
N ALA A 165 -24.76 -28.86 19.90
CA ALA A 165 -23.92 -29.55 18.91
C ALA A 165 -24.24 -29.20 17.44
N ALA A 166 -25.45 -28.70 17.15
CA ALA A 166 -25.83 -28.21 15.82
C ALA A 166 -25.31 -26.80 15.49
N THR A 167 -24.70 -26.11 16.45
CA THR A 167 -24.11 -24.78 16.26
C THR A 167 -22.59 -24.85 16.27
N VAL A 168 -21.98 -24.37 15.20
CA VAL A 168 -20.52 -24.20 15.07
C VAL A 168 -20.15 -22.77 15.43
N VAL A 169 -19.20 -22.60 16.34
CA VAL A 169 -18.56 -21.32 16.65
C VAL A 169 -17.30 -21.19 15.81
N LEU A 170 -17.24 -20.12 15.02
CA LEU A 170 -16.08 -19.73 14.24
C LEU A 170 -15.34 -18.63 14.99
N THR A 171 -14.06 -18.82 15.30
CA THR A 171 -13.26 -17.82 16.03
C THR A 171 -12.03 -17.47 15.21
N VAL A 172 -11.80 -16.18 14.98
CA VAL A 172 -10.60 -15.68 14.29
C VAL A 172 -9.35 -16.11 15.06
N LYS A 173 -8.28 -16.47 14.34
CA LYS A 173 -7.08 -17.05 14.94
C LYS A 173 -6.21 -16.07 15.75
N TRP A 174 -6.55 -14.78 15.74
CA TRP A 174 -5.89 -13.72 16.50
C TRP A 174 -6.93 -12.86 17.21
N LYS A 175 -6.50 -12.13 18.23
CA LYS A 175 -7.29 -11.14 18.95
C LYS A 175 -7.14 -9.77 18.30
N GLY A 176 -8.20 -8.97 18.34
CA GLY A 176 -8.15 -7.60 17.86
C GLY A 176 -9.42 -7.16 17.13
N VAL A 177 -9.58 -5.84 17.03
CA VAL A 177 -10.71 -5.22 16.32
C VAL A 177 -10.76 -5.58 14.83
N THR A 178 -9.60 -5.88 14.23
CA THR A 178 -9.49 -6.31 12.83
C THR A 178 -10.33 -7.55 12.56
N GLY A 179 -10.39 -8.51 13.48
CA GLY A 179 -11.16 -9.76 13.29
C GLY A 179 -12.66 -9.54 13.03
N ASN A 180 -13.22 -8.37 13.38
CA ASN A 180 -14.62 -8.06 13.10
C ASN A 180 -14.91 -7.90 11.59
N ASP A 181 -13.88 -7.67 10.76
CA ASP A 181 -14.02 -7.59 9.31
C ASP A 181 -14.08 -8.97 8.64
N SER A 182 -13.89 -10.06 9.39
CA SER A 182 -14.08 -11.41 8.88
C SER A 182 -15.51 -11.65 8.38
N ASP A 183 -15.63 -12.57 7.43
CA ASP A 183 -16.88 -12.86 6.76
C ASP A 183 -17.14 -14.37 6.72
N VAL A 184 -18.41 -14.73 6.90
CA VAL A 184 -18.93 -16.06 6.61
C VAL A 184 -20.26 -15.91 5.86
N ARG A 185 -20.39 -16.59 4.72
CA ARG A 185 -21.61 -16.58 3.91
C ARG A 185 -21.89 -17.95 3.30
N LEU A 186 -23.14 -18.16 2.91
CA LEU A 186 -23.60 -19.35 2.20
C LEU A 186 -23.77 -19.06 0.71
N ASN A 187 -23.49 -20.06 -0.12
CA ASN A 187 -23.87 -20.12 -1.54
C ASN A 187 -23.48 -18.83 -2.29
N TYR A 188 -22.19 -18.48 -2.26
CA TYR A 188 -21.70 -17.25 -2.89
C TYR A 188 -21.78 -17.32 -4.42
N TYR A 189 -21.47 -18.48 -5.02
CA TYR A 189 -21.49 -18.64 -6.46
C TYR A 189 -22.89 -18.97 -6.98
N ALA A 190 -23.19 -18.47 -8.18
CA ALA A 190 -24.43 -18.80 -8.87
C ALA A 190 -24.53 -20.33 -9.09
N GLY A 191 -25.65 -20.92 -8.67
CA GLY A 191 -25.89 -22.37 -8.77
C GLY A 191 -25.62 -23.15 -7.49
N GLU A 192 -24.90 -22.56 -6.52
CA GLU A 192 -24.80 -23.15 -5.17
C GLU A 192 -26.17 -23.06 -4.48
N LYS A 193 -26.64 -24.18 -3.92
CA LYS A 193 -27.91 -24.27 -3.22
C LYS A 193 -27.74 -25.15 -1.99
N THR A 194 -28.33 -24.71 -0.89
CA THR A 194 -28.42 -25.53 0.32
C THR A 194 -29.26 -26.78 0.04
N PRO A 195 -28.77 -28.00 0.36
CA PRO A 195 -29.54 -29.25 0.20
C PRO A 195 -30.91 -29.19 0.87
N ALA A 196 -31.91 -29.86 0.29
CA ALA A 196 -33.26 -29.88 0.84
C ALA A 196 -33.31 -30.53 2.23
N GLY A 197 -34.19 -30.01 3.10
CA GLY A 197 -34.39 -30.51 4.47
C GLY A 197 -33.49 -29.89 5.53
N ILE A 198 -32.47 -29.12 5.12
CA ILE A 198 -31.58 -28.39 6.04
C ILE A 198 -31.60 -26.89 5.77
N SER A 199 -31.31 -26.11 6.81
CA SER A 199 -31.06 -24.68 6.71
C SER A 199 -29.94 -24.28 7.66
N ALA A 200 -29.32 -23.13 7.40
CA ALA A 200 -28.19 -22.62 8.15
C ALA A 200 -28.41 -21.15 8.45
N THR A 201 -28.28 -20.77 9.73
CA THR A 201 -28.33 -19.38 10.20
C THR A 201 -26.93 -18.95 10.57
N LEU A 202 -26.51 -17.78 10.06
CA LEU A 202 -25.16 -17.24 10.29
C LEU A 202 -25.24 -15.92 11.02
N THR A 203 -24.29 -15.68 11.92
CA THR A 203 -24.06 -14.36 12.50
C THR A 203 -22.82 -13.72 11.89
N ALA A 204 -22.78 -12.40 11.84
CA ALA A 204 -21.55 -11.69 11.48
C ALA A 204 -20.46 -11.91 12.55
N PHE A 205 -19.19 -11.75 12.15
CA PHE A 205 -18.10 -11.73 13.11
C PHE A 205 -18.20 -10.47 13.98
N SER A 206 -18.08 -10.65 15.29
CA SER A 206 -18.11 -9.56 16.27
C SER A 206 -17.35 -9.92 17.54
N GLY A 207 -17.15 -8.95 18.42
CA GLY A 207 -16.50 -9.15 19.72
C GLY A 207 -14.97 -9.12 19.69
N GLY A 208 -14.36 -8.86 18.53
CA GLY A 208 -12.93 -8.60 18.43
C GLY A 208 -12.59 -7.26 19.10
N THR A 209 -11.65 -7.28 20.05
CA THR A 209 -11.23 -6.08 20.79
C THR A 209 -9.72 -6.02 20.96
N GLY A 210 -9.21 -4.80 21.14
CA GLY A 210 -7.78 -4.51 21.26
C GLY A 210 -7.16 -4.15 19.92
N THR A 211 -6.07 -3.38 20.00
CA THR A 211 -5.25 -2.92 18.89
C THR A 211 -3.78 -3.18 19.24
N PRO A 212 -2.93 -3.54 18.28
CA PRO A 212 -1.51 -3.77 18.56
C PRO A 212 -0.77 -2.45 18.81
N ASP A 213 0.40 -2.52 19.45
CA ASP A 213 1.24 -1.36 19.68
C ASP A 213 2.00 -0.95 18.40
N ILE A 214 1.46 0.03 17.70
CA ILE A 214 2.06 0.58 16.47
C ILE A 214 3.32 1.40 16.75
N GLN A 215 3.52 1.89 17.98
CA GLN A 215 4.77 2.58 18.32
C GLN A 215 5.95 1.62 18.24
N ALA A 216 5.76 0.38 18.68
CA ALA A 216 6.77 -0.67 18.58
C ALA A 216 7.08 -1.04 17.11
N VAL A 217 6.07 -1.00 16.24
CA VAL A 217 6.24 -1.16 14.77
C VAL A 217 7.12 -0.06 14.21
N VAL A 218 6.82 1.19 14.52
CA VAL A 218 7.59 2.36 14.08
C VAL A 218 9.04 2.26 14.53
N ALA A 219 9.28 1.89 15.79
CA ALA A 219 10.63 1.70 16.32
C ALA A 219 11.41 0.58 15.59
N ALA A 220 10.71 -0.48 15.18
CA ALA A 220 11.31 -1.61 14.47
C ALA A 220 11.60 -1.35 12.98
N LEU A 221 11.03 -0.31 12.37
CA LEU A 221 11.32 0.05 10.97
C LEU A 221 12.78 0.48 10.76
N GLY A 222 13.39 1.10 11.77
CA GLY A 222 14.75 1.65 11.67
C GLY A 222 14.92 2.63 10.51
N ASP A 223 16.10 2.63 9.90
CA ASP A 223 16.44 3.49 8.75
C ASP A 223 16.20 2.81 7.39
N ASP A 224 15.56 1.64 7.37
CA ASP A 224 15.26 0.94 6.12
C ASP A 224 14.18 1.68 5.33
N TRP A 225 14.45 1.87 4.04
CA TRP A 225 13.53 2.57 3.15
C TRP A 225 12.52 1.60 2.50
N TYR A 226 11.29 1.62 3.01
CA TYR A 226 10.12 0.99 2.42
C TYR A 226 9.28 2.03 1.68
N THR A 227 9.03 1.84 0.38
CA THR A 227 8.28 2.79 -0.45
C THR A 227 6.77 2.61 -0.32
N ASP A 228 6.34 1.41 0.05
CA ASP A 228 4.94 1.04 0.16
C ASP A 228 4.72 0.25 1.44
N ILE A 229 3.79 0.68 2.28
CA ILE A 229 3.46 0.01 3.55
C ILE A 229 2.01 -0.46 3.47
N ILE A 230 1.79 -1.76 3.62
CA ILE A 230 0.46 -2.36 3.67
C ILE A 230 0.09 -2.53 5.14
N PHE A 231 -1.02 -1.89 5.52
CA PHE A 231 -1.37 -1.70 6.92
C PHE A 231 -2.86 -2.01 7.18
N PRO A 232 -3.17 -3.01 8.02
CA PRO A 232 -4.54 -3.46 8.24
C PRO A 232 -5.25 -2.78 9.42
N TYR A 233 -4.57 -1.93 10.19
CA TYR A 233 -5.11 -1.35 11.42
C TYR A 233 -5.68 0.05 11.15
N LEU A 234 -6.97 0.23 11.42
CA LEU A 234 -7.71 1.45 11.10
C LEU A 234 -8.24 2.21 12.32
N ASP A 235 -7.89 1.80 13.54
CA ASP A 235 -8.24 2.56 14.73
C ASP A 235 -7.45 3.88 14.77
N THR A 236 -8.02 4.87 15.47
CA THR A 236 -7.47 6.23 15.51
C THR A 236 -6.05 6.28 16.07
N GLN A 237 -5.72 5.46 17.07
CA GLN A 237 -4.39 5.47 17.68
C GLN A 237 -3.36 4.93 16.69
N SER A 238 -3.61 3.75 16.12
CA SER A 238 -2.75 3.14 15.11
C SER A 238 -2.51 4.05 13.91
N LEU A 239 -3.58 4.64 13.37
CA LEU A 239 -3.49 5.54 12.21
C LEU A 239 -2.76 6.84 12.53
N ASN A 240 -2.93 7.41 13.73
CA ASN A 240 -2.17 8.60 14.13
C ASN A 240 -0.69 8.29 14.26
N THR A 241 -0.32 7.20 14.92
CA THR A 241 1.09 6.80 15.11
C THR A 241 1.78 6.57 13.77
N ILE A 242 1.17 5.81 12.85
CA ILE A 242 1.80 5.54 11.56
C ILE A 242 1.80 6.78 10.65
N ARG A 243 0.78 7.64 10.71
CA ARG A 243 0.77 8.93 9.99
C ARG A 243 1.95 9.79 10.41
N ASP A 244 2.17 9.94 11.70
CA ASP A 244 3.24 10.81 12.22
C ASP A 244 4.61 10.29 11.78
N GLU A 245 4.81 8.97 11.77
CA GLU A 245 6.02 8.35 11.21
C GLU A 245 6.16 8.57 9.69
N LEU A 246 5.08 8.42 8.92
CA LEU A 246 5.11 8.67 7.46
C LEU A 246 5.49 10.12 7.16
N LEU A 247 4.97 11.09 7.92
CA LEU A 247 5.33 12.50 7.79
C LEU A 247 6.79 12.76 8.15
N GLU A 248 7.31 12.10 9.19
CA GLU A 248 8.72 12.20 9.57
C GLU A 248 9.65 11.64 8.49
N ARG A 249 9.32 10.45 7.94
CA ARG A 249 10.07 9.82 6.84
C ARG A 249 10.04 10.64 5.55
N TRP A 250 8.87 11.14 5.19
CA TRP A 250 8.72 12.04 4.05
C TRP A 250 9.37 13.41 4.30
N GLY A 251 9.61 13.76 5.55
CA GLY A 251 10.18 15.01 5.96
C GLY A 251 11.53 15.30 5.28
N PRO A 252 11.94 16.58 5.26
CA PRO A 252 13.16 17.01 4.57
C PRO A 252 14.45 16.44 5.17
N LEU A 253 14.41 15.89 6.39
CA LEU A 253 15.58 15.32 7.05
C LEU A 253 15.81 13.85 6.66
N LYS A 254 14.75 13.04 6.60
CA LYS A 254 14.85 11.62 6.25
C LYS A 254 14.84 11.41 4.72
N MET A 255 13.98 12.13 3.98
CA MET A 255 13.81 11.97 2.53
C MET A 255 13.66 10.49 2.14
N MET A 256 12.79 9.79 2.87
CA MET A 256 12.42 8.40 2.67
C MET A 256 10.94 8.34 2.37
N GLU A 257 10.64 8.42 1.08
CA GLU A 257 9.28 8.50 0.60
C GLU A 257 8.52 7.17 0.75
N ALA A 258 7.36 7.21 1.39
CA ALA A 258 6.51 6.04 1.62
C ALA A 258 5.03 6.40 1.44
N LEU A 259 4.28 5.51 0.80
CA LEU A 259 2.81 5.53 0.77
C LEU A 259 2.27 4.36 1.58
N LEU A 260 1.19 4.59 2.31
CA LEU A 260 0.52 3.54 3.08
C LEU A 260 -0.81 3.16 2.42
N TRP A 261 -1.04 1.85 2.33
CA TRP A 261 -2.19 1.24 1.69
C TRP A 261 -3.04 0.49 2.72
N SER A 262 -4.32 0.84 2.80
CA SER A 262 -5.28 0.19 3.67
C SER A 262 -6.63 0.01 2.98
N ALA A 263 -7.57 -0.65 3.67
CA ALA A 263 -8.91 -0.87 3.16
C ALA A 263 -9.94 -0.89 4.30
N TYR A 264 -11.11 -0.29 4.07
CA TYR A 264 -12.18 -0.20 5.06
C TYR A 264 -13.39 -1.02 4.61
N ARG A 265 -13.83 -1.93 5.49
CA ARG A 265 -15.01 -2.77 5.28
C ARG A 265 -16.22 -2.20 5.99
N GLY A 266 -17.26 -1.84 5.24
CA GLY A 266 -18.50 -1.33 5.81
C GLY A 266 -19.52 -0.95 4.74
N THR A 267 -20.72 -0.55 5.18
CA THR A 267 -21.72 0.07 4.33
C THR A 267 -21.25 1.43 3.82
N HIS A 268 -21.93 1.99 2.80
CA HIS A 268 -21.62 3.32 2.26
C HIS A 268 -21.51 4.39 3.36
N ALA A 269 -22.51 4.46 4.23
CA ALA A 269 -22.55 5.43 5.34
C ALA A 269 -21.40 5.22 6.35
N GLN A 270 -21.04 3.98 6.65
CA GLN A 270 -19.92 3.68 7.56
C GLN A 270 -18.58 4.09 6.94
N SER A 271 -18.37 3.80 5.66
CA SER A 271 -17.17 4.20 4.91
C SER A 271 -17.02 5.72 4.86
N GLY A 272 -18.07 6.46 4.52
CA GLY A 272 -18.04 7.93 4.50
C GLY A 272 -17.79 8.54 5.89
N THR A 273 -18.44 7.99 6.93
CA THR A 273 -18.20 8.41 8.32
C THR A 273 -16.74 8.20 8.73
N PHE A 274 -16.16 7.05 8.38
CA PHE A 274 -14.75 6.77 8.66
C PHE A 274 -13.82 7.75 7.91
N GLY A 275 -14.04 7.97 6.62
CA GLY A 275 -13.24 8.91 5.82
C GLY A 275 -13.26 10.33 6.38
N HIS A 276 -14.40 10.79 6.89
CA HIS A 276 -14.52 12.08 7.55
C HIS A 276 -13.70 12.25 8.83
N THR A 277 -13.29 11.15 9.48
CA THR A 277 -12.42 11.21 10.66
C THR A 277 -10.94 11.42 10.34
N ARG A 278 -10.57 11.43 9.05
CA ARG A 278 -9.18 11.48 8.56
C ARG A 278 -8.97 12.63 7.57
N ASN A 279 -7.69 12.97 7.37
CA ASN A 279 -7.22 13.95 6.39
C ASN A 279 -5.74 13.70 6.00
N ASP A 280 -5.38 12.44 5.74
CA ASP A 280 -3.99 12.01 5.57
C ASP A 280 -3.60 11.92 4.09
N TRP A 281 -2.56 12.65 3.71
CA TRP A 281 -2.12 12.73 2.31
C TRP A 281 -1.09 11.67 1.89
N LEU A 282 -0.60 10.85 2.83
CA LEU A 282 0.31 9.71 2.57
C LEU A 282 -0.39 8.35 2.75
N ILE A 283 -1.68 8.35 3.07
CA ILE A 283 -2.47 7.15 3.31
C ILE A 283 -3.57 7.09 2.26
N SER A 284 -3.69 5.95 1.58
CA SER A 284 -4.84 5.63 0.75
C SER A 284 -5.63 4.48 1.38
N CYS A 285 -6.94 4.65 1.52
CA CYS A 285 -7.85 3.65 2.07
C CYS A 285 -8.95 3.35 1.07
N ILE A 286 -9.02 2.10 0.59
CA ILE A 286 -10.07 1.67 -0.35
C ILE A 286 -11.31 1.15 0.38
N GLY A 287 -12.49 1.63 -0.03
CA GLY A 287 -13.76 1.11 0.48
C GLY A 287 -14.08 -0.25 -0.15
N THR A 288 -14.32 -1.28 0.66
CA THR A 288 -14.53 -2.65 0.15
C THR A 288 -15.99 -3.05 0.03
N ASN A 289 -16.89 -2.32 0.70
CA ASN A 289 -18.25 -2.79 1.00
C ASN A 289 -18.23 -4.14 1.76
N ILE A 290 -19.35 -4.86 1.88
CA ILE A 290 -19.45 -6.17 2.56
C ILE A 290 -18.96 -7.30 1.62
N ALA A 291 -17.68 -7.24 1.25
CA ALA A 291 -16.99 -8.22 0.41
C ALA A 291 -16.71 -9.54 1.15
N PRO A 292 -16.51 -10.67 0.43
CA PRO A 292 -16.12 -11.95 1.03
C PRO A 292 -14.73 -11.94 1.66
N GLU A 293 -13.75 -11.31 0.99
CA GLU A 293 -12.43 -11.11 1.57
C GLU A 293 -12.47 -9.95 2.59
N PRO A 294 -11.83 -10.10 3.75
CA PRO A 294 -11.73 -9.07 4.77
C PRO A 294 -10.79 -7.92 4.33
N SER A 295 -10.86 -6.81 5.07
CA SER A 295 -10.12 -5.56 4.81
C SER A 295 -8.60 -5.75 4.65
N TRP A 296 -7.96 -6.56 5.49
CA TRP A 296 -6.50 -6.77 5.41
C TRP A 296 -6.06 -7.45 4.10
N LEU A 297 -6.89 -8.32 3.52
CA LEU A 297 -6.60 -8.93 2.22
C LEU A 297 -6.83 -7.94 1.07
N TRP A 298 -7.84 -7.07 1.19
CA TRP A 298 -8.05 -5.97 0.26
C TRP A 298 -6.87 -4.99 0.28
N ALA A 299 -6.42 -4.57 1.46
CA ALA A 299 -5.25 -3.72 1.62
C ALA A 299 -4.00 -4.36 0.97
N ALA A 300 -3.80 -5.67 1.17
CA ALA A 300 -2.70 -6.41 0.58
C ALA A 300 -2.76 -6.45 -0.95
N SER A 301 -3.90 -6.75 -1.55
CA SER A 301 -4.06 -6.76 -3.01
C SER A 301 -3.95 -5.36 -3.60
N TYR A 302 -4.59 -4.36 -2.97
CA TYR A 302 -4.58 -2.97 -3.39
C TYR A 302 -3.17 -2.36 -3.37
N GLY A 303 -2.48 -2.45 -2.23
CA GLY A 303 -1.13 -1.92 -2.08
C GLY A 303 -0.11 -2.62 -2.96
N ALA A 304 -0.23 -3.94 -3.17
CA ALA A 304 0.67 -4.69 -4.04
C ALA A 304 0.52 -4.31 -5.52
N THR A 305 -0.73 -4.18 -6.00
CA THR A 305 -1.03 -3.72 -7.36
C THR A 305 -0.55 -2.29 -7.57
N ALA A 306 -0.81 -1.40 -6.60
CA ALA A 306 -0.34 -0.01 -6.67
C ALA A 306 1.19 0.10 -6.66
N ALA A 307 1.86 -0.62 -5.76
CA ALA A 307 3.31 -0.60 -5.65
C ALA A 307 4.02 -1.09 -6.94
N TYR A 308 3.43 -2.05 -7.66
CA TYR A 308 3.96 -2.53 -8.94
C TYR A 308 3.88 -1.43 -10.02
N GLU A 309 2.70 -0.83 -10.16
CA GLU A 309 2.42 0.10 -11.25
C GLU A 309 3.06 1.47 -11.01
N LEU A 310 3.10 1.94 -9.77
CA LEU A 310 3.86 3.13 -9.37
C LEU A 310 5.39 2.92 -9.47
N ALA A 311 5.86 1.67 -9.57
CA ALA A 311 7.26 1.38 -9.93
C ALA A 311 7.55 1.64 -11.40
N LEU A 312 6.57 1.34 -12.26
CA LEU A 312 6.69 1.55 -13.70
C LEU A 312 6.59 3.03 -14.02
N ASP A 313 5.56 3.70 -13.50
CA ASP A 313 5.31 5.11 -13.71
C ASP A 313 4.48 5.69 -12.54
N PRO A 314 5.07 6.55 -11.68
CA PRO A 314 4.36 7.13 -10.55
C PRO A 314 3.31 8.19 -10.95
N ALA A 315 3.36 8.73 -12.17
CA ALA A 315 2.41 9.72 -12.67
C ALA A 315 1.19 9.09 -13.37
N ARG A 316 1.25 7.78 -13.69
CA ARG A 316 0.18 7.06 -14.36
C ARG A 316 -0.99 6.74 -13.41
N PRO A 317 -2.26 6.94 -13.84
CA PRO A 317 -3.42 6.56 -13.03
C PRO A 317 -3.50 5.04 -12.86
N LEU A 318 -3.99 4.59 -11.70
CA LEU A 318 -4.15 3.16 -11.37
C LEU A 318 -5.55 2.62 -11.73
N GLN A 319 -6.38 3.43 -12.38
CA GLN A 319 -7.73 3.06 -12.81
C GLN A 319 -7.71 1.80 -13.69
N THR A 320 -8.77 0.98 -13.59
CA THR A 320 -9.00 -0.28 -14.31
C THR A 320 -8.14 -1.48 -13.91
N LEU A 321 -7.15 -1.29 -13.03
CA LEU A 321 -6.30 -2.39 -12.58
C LEU A 321 -7.06 -3.35 -11.68
N VAL A 322 -6.97 -4.64 -11.99
CA VAL A 322 -7.65 -5.72 -11.26
C VAL A 322 -6.95 -6.00 -9.93
N LEU A 323 -7.71 -5.99 -8.85
CA LEU A 323 -7.28 -6.48 -7.54
C LEU A 323 -7.29 -8.01 -7.54
N LYS A 324 -6.13 -8.61 -7.81
CA LYS A 324 -6.01 -10.07 -7.94
C LYS A 324 -6.45 -10.77 -6.65
N SER A 325 -7.15 -11.89 -6.81
CA SER A 325 -7.66 -12.75 -5.73
C SER A 325 -8.67 -12.08 -4.78
N ILE A 326 -9.25 -10.95 -5.16
CA ILE A 326 -10.38 -10.30 -4.47
C ILE A 326 -11.68 -10.62 -5.21
N LYS A 327 -12.72 -11.01 -4.47
CA LYS A 327 -14.06 -11.24 -5.01
C LYS A 327 -14.94 -10.02 -4.78
N PRO A 328 -15.84 -9.72 -5.72
CA PRO A 328 -16.73 -8.58 -5.58
C PRO A 328 -17.76 -8.77 -4.45
N PRO A 329 -18.27 -7.67 -3.87
CA PRO A 329 -19.49 -7.71 -3.09
C PRO A 329 -20.66 -8.29 -3.90
N ALA A 330 -21.66 -8.84 -3.20
CA ALA A 330 -22.87 -9.35 -3.85
C ALA A 330 -23.54 -8.24 -4.68
N ARG A 331 -24.05 -8.59 -5.87
CA ARG A 331 -24.53 -7.60 -6.85
C ARG A 331 -25.54 -6.60 -6.27
N GLY A 332 -26.44 -7.05 -5.39
CA GLY A 332 -27.49 -6.22 -4.79
C GLY A 332 -27.02 -5.19 -3.76
N ILE A 333 -25.75 -5.24 -3.33
CA ILE A 333 -25.18 -4.27 -2.39
C ILE A 333 -24.04 -3.46 -2.99
N ARG A 334 -23.66 -3.69 -4.25
CA ARG A 334 -22.57 -2.94 -4.91
C ARG A 334 -22.97 -1.46 -5.02
N TRP A 335 -22.02 -0.57 -4.72
CA TRP A 335 -22.27 0.86 -4.79
C TRP A 335 -22.52 1.32 -6.22
N ASP A 336 -23.49 2.20 -6.41
CA ASP A 336 -23.72 2.87 -7.69
C ASP A 336 -22.72 4.01 -7.93
N MET A 337 -22.78 4.65 -9.11
CA MET A 337 -21.82 5.72 -9.44
C MET A 337 -21.95 6.94 -8.52
N PRO A 338 -23.16 7.47 -8.22
CA PRO A 338 -23.32 8.54 -7.24
C PRO A 338 -22.74 8.21 -5.86
N GLU A 339 -23.00 7.01 -5.33
CA GLU A 339 -22.45 6.55 -4.05
C GLU A 339 -20.92 6.53 -4.07
N ARG A 340 -20.31 6.00 -5.14
CA ARG A 340 -18.85 5.99 -5.28
C ARG A 340 -18.29 7.41 -5.40
N ASN A 341 -18.95 8.30 -6.14
CA ASN A 341 -18.52 9.70 -6.22
C ASN A 341 -18.57 10.41 -4.86
N LEU A 342 -19.58 10.12 -4.03
CA LEU A 342 -19.63 10.63 -2.65
C LEU A 342 -18.46 10.11 -1.81
N LEU A 343 -18.13 8.82 -1.90
CA LEU A 343 -16.98 8.26 -1.16
C LEU A 343 -15.65 8.93 -1.53
N LEU A 344 -15.48 9.31 -2.79
CA LEU A 344 -14.29 10.06 -3.23
C LEU A 344 -14.21 11.45 -2.58
N HIS A 345 -15.34 12.13 -2.34
CA HIS A 345 -15.37 13.37 -1.56
C HIS A 345 -15.17 13.13 -0.06
N ASP A 346 -15.53 11.94 0.43
CA ASP A 346 -15.34 11.53 1.83
C ASP A 346 -13.92 11.05 2.13
N GLY A 347 -13.02 10.98 1.13
CA GLY A 347 -11.61 10.60 1.30
C GLY A 347 -11.38 9.08 1.29
N ILE A 348 -12.27 8.34 0.62
CA ILE A 348 -12.20 6.89 0.46
C ILE A 348 -12.02 6.56 -1.02
N ALA A 349 -10.94 5.84 -1.33
CA ALA A 349 -10.69 5.32 -2.67
C ALA A 349 -11.77 4.29 -3.06
N THR A 350 -12.12 4.23 -4.35
CA THR A 350 -13.24 3.41 -4.83
C THR A 350 -12.80 2.30 -5.78
N HIS A 351 -13.66 1.30 -5.88
CA HIS A 351 -13.54 0.20 -6.83
C HIS A 351 -14.81 0.06 -7.65
N PHE A 352 -14.69 -0.51 -8.85
CA PHE A 352 -15.82 -0.99 -9.64
C PHE A 352 -15.65 -2.49 -9.93
N VAL A 353 -16.72 -3.11 -10.43
CA VAL A 353 -16.68 -4.51 -10.86
C VAL A 353 -16.84 -4.57 -12.38
N ASP A 354 -15.87 -5.15 -13.07
CA ASP A 354 -15.89 -5.26 -14.53
C ASP A 354 -16.87 -6.33 -15.04
N ALA A 355 -16.97 -6.47 -16.37
CA ALA A 355 -17.84 -7.46 -17.00
C ALA A 355 -17.39 -8.93 -16.76
N GLY A 356 -16.15 -9.15 -16.31
CA GLY A 356 -15.61 -10.44 -15.90
C GLY A 356 -15.84 -10.76 -14.43
N ASP A 357 -16.62 -9.95 -13.70
CA ASP A 357 -16.81 -10.02 -12.25
C ASP A 357 -15.50 -9.86 -11.45
N ASN A 358 -14.52 -9.15 -12.01
CA ASN A 358 -13.29 -8.77 -11.31
C ASN A 358 -13.47 -7.42 -10.61
N VAL A 359 -12.89 -7.28 -9.42
CA VAL A 359 -12.79 -6.00 -8.73
C VAL A 359 -11.62 -5.21 -9.31
N CYS A 360 -11.89 -4.00 -9.77
CA CYS A 360 -10.90 -3.10 -10.34
C CYS A 360 -10.84 -1.78 -9.56
N ILE A 361 -9.64 -1.19 -9.47
CA ILE A 361 -9.47 0.18 -8.96
C ILE A 361 -10.24 1.13 -9.88
N GLU A 362 -11.12 1.95 -9.30
CA GLU A 362 -11.83 3.01 -10.04
C GLU A 362 -11.06 4.33 -9.93
N ARG A 363 -10.81 4.77 -8.70
CA ARG A 363 -9.95 5.92 -8.40
C ARG A 363 -9.27 5.78 -7.05
N GLU A 364 -7.96 5.81 -7.09
CA GLU A 364 -7.02 5.83 -5.99
C GLU A 364 -6.79 7.25 -5.48
N ILE A 365 -7.47 7.63 -4.41
CA ILE A 365 -7.23 8.88 -3.70
C ILE A 365 -6.52 8.63 -2.36
N THR A 366 -5.80 9.62 -1.87
CA THR A 366 -5.38 9.67 -0.48
C THR A 366 -6.58 10.03 0.39
N MET A 367 -6.43 9.99 1.71
CA MET A 367 -7.45 10.44 2.65
C MET A 367 -7.48 11.97 2.79
N TYR A 368 -6.70 12.74 2.02
CA TYR A 368 -6.64 14.20 2.06
C TYR A 368 -7.84 14.83 1.34
N ARG A 369 -8.50 15.77 2.03
CA ARG A 369 -9.75 16.41 1.57
C ARG A 369 -9.74 17.91 1.78
N VAL A 370 -9.13 18.37 2.88
CA VAL A 370 -9.21 19.76 3.32
C VAL A 370 -7.85 20.31 3.71
N ASN A 371 -7.67 21.61 3.50
CA ASN A 371 -6.50 22.33 3.98
C ASN A 371 -6.54 22.55 5.51
N ARG A 372 -5.54 23.25 6.05
CA ARG A 372 -5.42 23.54 7.49
C ARG A 372 -6.59 24.35 8.09
N TYR A 373 -7.37 25.03 7.25
CA TYR A 373 -8.53 25.84 7.65
C TYR A 373 -9.85 25.08 7.48
N GLY A 374 -9.81 23.86 6.94
CA GLY A 374 -10.99 23.04 6.70
C GLY A 374 -11.66 23.25 5.33
N ASP A 375 -11.08 24.08 4.45
CA ASP A 375 -11.59 24.26 3.10
C ASP A 375 -11.14 23.13 2.19
N THR A 376 -11.99 22.74 1.24
CA THR A 376 -11.69 21.70 0.24
C THR A 376 -10.38 21.99 -0.49
N ASP A 377 -9.48 21.01 -0.51
CA ASP A 377 -8.18 21.10 -1.16
C ASP A 377 -7.83 19.78 -1.83
N ILE A 378 -7.43 19.86 -3.10
CA ILE A 378 -7.14 18.71 -3.95
C ILE A 378 -5.64 18.50 -4.19
N SER A 379 -4.76 19.29 -3.56
CA SER A 379 -3.31 19.28 -3.82
C SER A 379 -2.66 17.90 -3.66
N TYR A 380 -3.18 17.10 -2.73
CA TYR A 380 -2.75 15.72 -2.48
C TYR A 380 -3.89 14.71 -2.61
N LEU A 381 -4.96 15.04 -3.33
CA LEU A 381 -6.11 14.16 -3.48
C LEU A 381 -5.70 12.83 -4.12
N ASP A 382 -5.02 12.87 -5.26
CA ASP A 382 -4.64 11.68 -6.01
C ASP A 382 -3.27 11.15 -5.53
N VAL A 383 -3.13 9.82 -5.40
CA VAL A 383 -1.88 9.20 -4.91
C VAL A 383 -0.67 9.45 -5.82
N GLN A 384 -0.91 9.80 -7.08
CA GLN A 384 0.13 10.14 -8.05
C GLN A 384 0.88 11.43 -7.65
N SER A 385 0.21 12.38 -7.02
CA SER A 385 0.87 13.63 -6.59
C SER A 385 2.03 13.37 -5.61
N PRO A 386 1.82 12.72 -4.45
CA PRO A 386 2.94 12.36 -3.58
C PRO A 386 3.91 11.38 -4.25
N ALA A 387 3.44 10.39 -5.03
CA ALA A 387 4.34 9.44 -5.69
C ALA A 387 5.33 10.11 -6.67
N THR A 388 4.84 11.01 -7.51
CA THR A 388 5.64 11.75 -8.49
C THR A 388 6.59 12.73 -7.81
N LEU A 389 6.14 13.46 -6.78
CA LEU A 389 7.01 14.33 -5.99
C LEU A 389 8.15 13.55 -5.32
N GLY A 390 7.86 12.35 -4.81
CA GLY A 390 8.88 11.49 -4.25
C GLY A 390 9.91 11.03 -5.27
N ARG A 391 9.47 10.70 -6.49
CA ARG A 391 10.37 10.35 -7.59
C ARG A 391 11.25 11.54 -8.00
N ILE A 392 10.69 12.74 -8.12
CA ILE A 392 11.44 13.97 -8.44
C ILE A 392 12.53 14.20 -7.39
N ARG A 393 12.17 14.12 -6.10
CA ARG A 393 13.14 14.29 -5.02
C ARG A 393 14.24 13.22 -5.05
N TYR A 394 13.89 11.96 -5.30
CA TYR A 394 14.87 10.88 -5.42
C TYR A 394 15.87 11.15 -6.56
N VAL A 395 15.39 11.58 -7.73
CA VAL A 395 16.23 11.90 -8.90
C VAL A 395 17.21 13.02 -8.58
N ILE A 396 16.70 14.14 -8.02
CA ILE A 396 17.53 15.29 -7.63
C ILE A 396 18.57 14.85 -6.58
N LYS A 397 18.14 14.20 -5.49
CA LYS A 397 19.04 13.72 -4.43
C LYS A 397 20.15 12.86 -5.01
N ASN A 398 19.81 11.87 -5.83
CA ASN A 398 20.78 10.94 -6.41
C ASN A 398 21.79 11.68 -7.32
N ARG A 399 21.31 12.59 -8.19
CA ARG A 399 22.17 13.39 -9.08
C ARG A 399 23.25 14.13 -8.29
N PHE A 400 22.84 14.84 -7.24
CA PHE A 400 23.77 15.65 -6.44
C PHE A 400 24.70 14.80 -5.57
N THR A 401 24.21 13.72 -4.96
CA THR A 401 25.08 12.85 -4.14
C THR A 401 26.11 12.09 -4.96
N SER A 402 25.83 11.76 -6.22
CA SER A 402 26.75 11.04 -7.09
C SER A 402 27.79 11.95 -7.75
N ARG A 403 27.36 13.13 -8.25
CA ARG A 403 28.24 14.04 -9.00
C ARG A 403 29.00 15.01 -8.11
N TYR A 404 28.39 15.46 -7.01
CA TYR A 404 28.89 16.58 -6.22
C TYR A 404 29.19 16.26 -4.74
N PRO A 405 29.77 15.09 -4.38
CA PRO A 405 29.90 14.67 -2.98
C PRO A 405 30.86 15.54 -2.15
N ARG A 406 31.87 16.14 -2.79
CA ARG A 406 32.97 16.89 -2.13
C ARG A 406 33.34 18.19 -2.86
N HIS A 407 32.36 18.84 -3.49
CA HIS A 407 32.61 20.08 -4.22
C HIS A 407 32.68 21.29 -3.27
N LYS A 408 33.59 22.21 -3.57
CA LYS A 408 33.66 23.52 -2.92
C LYS A 408 32.51 24.39 -3.42
N LEU A 409 31.95 25.24 -2.57
CA LEU A 409 30.95 26.23 -2.99
C LEU A 409 31.66 27.55 -3.33
N ALA A 410 31.33 28.13 -4.49
CA ALA A 410 31.85 29.42 -4.93
C ALA A 410 30.75 30.27 -5.58
N GLY A 411 30.98 31.59 -5.64
CA GLY A 411 30.14 32.52 -6.39
C GLY A 411 30.29 32.36 -7.90
N ASP A 412 29.30 32.84 -8.65
CA ASP A 412 29.35 32.79 -10.12
C ASP A 412 30.39 33.74 -10.73
N ASP A 413 30.81 34.75 -9.98
CA ASP A 413 31.79 35.77 -10.37
C ASP A 413 33.21 35.23 -10.55
N VAL A 414 33.54 34.12 -9.87
CA VAL A 414 34.86 33.48 -9.95
C VAL A 414 34.88 32.27 -10.88
N LEU A 415 33.75 31.90 -11.48
CA LEU A 415 33.63 30.68 -12.30
C LEU A 415 34.67 30.62 -13.43
N ASP A 416 34.84 31.71 -14.17
CA ASP A 416 35.76 31.79 -15.31
C ASP A 416 37.24 31.88 -14.88
N LEU A 417 37.51 32.05 -13.58
CA LEU A 417 38.85 32.15 -13.02
C LEU A 417 39.34 30.81 -12.44
N LEU A 418 38.45 29.83 -12.30
CA LEU A 418 38.76 28.53 -11.72
C LEU A 418 39.25 27.55 -12.80
N ASP A 419 40.29 26.79 -12.47
CA ASP A 419 40.77 25.71 -13.34
C ASP A 419 39.66 24.67 -13.54
N ALA A 420 39.46 24.21 -14.78
CA ALA A 420 38.39 23.29 -15.17
C ALA A 420 38.40 21.94 -14.44
N GLY A 421 39.51 21.57 -13.79
CA GLY A 421 39.63 20.34 -12.99
C GLY A 421 39.24 20.50 -11.51
N GLN A 422 38.83 21.70 -11.08
CA GLN A 422 38.49 21.93 -9.67
C GLN A 422 37.05 21.50 -9.35
N PRO A 423 36.83 20.68 -8.30
CA PRO A 423 35.49 20.29 -7.89
C PRO A 423 34.80 21.48 -7.21
N VAL A 424 34.12 22.30 -7.99
CA VAL A 424 33.42 23.51 -7.54
C VAL A 424 31.96 23.50 -8.01
N MET A 425 31.07 23.85 -7.09
CA MET A 425 29.66 24.12 -7.35
C MET A 425 29.43 25.62 -7.23
N THR A 426 28.69 26.20 -8.18
CA THR A 426 28.21 27.58 -8.11
C THR A 426 26.69 27.61 -8.36
N PRO A 427 25.99 28.71 -8.02
CA PRO A 427 24.56 28.84 -8.34
C PRO A 427 24.24 28.57 -9.82
N LYS A 428 25.05 29.08 -10.75
CA LYS A 428 24.89 28.85 -12.19
C LYS A 428 25.06 27.38 -12.59
N ILE A 429 26.04 26.66 -12.02
CA ILE A 429 26.24 25.22 -12.26
C ILE A 429 25.04 24.44 -11.71
N CYS A 430 24.64 24.68 -10.46
CA CYS A 430 23.52 23.99 -9.83
C CYS A 430 22.22 24.22 -10.61
N ARG A 431 21.98 25.45 -11.05
CA ARG A 431 20.86 25.78 -11.91
C ARG A 431 20.90 25.00 -13.22
N ALA A 432 22.06 24.92 -13.88
CA ALA A 432 22.22 24.14 -15.11
C ALA A 432 21.93 22.64 -14.88
N GLU A 433 22.39 22.06 -13.78
CA GLU A 433 22.12 20.66 -13.43
C GLU A 433 20.63 20.40 -13.15
N LEU A 434 19.94 21.31 -12.44
CA LEU A 434 18.51 21.18 -12.18
C LEU A 434 17.67 21.30 -13.47
N LEU A 435 18.10 22.12 -14.43
CA LEU A 435 17.50 22.19 -15.76
C LEU A 435 17.80 20.93 -16.58
N ASP A 436 19.01 20.39 -16.50
CA ASP A 436 19.41 19.14 -17.15
C ASP A 436 18.56 17.96 -16.64
N ILE A 437 18.37 17.85 -15.32
CA ILE A 437 17.45 16.87 -14.72
C ILE A 437 16.05 16.99 -15.32
N ALA A 438 15.51 18.22 -15.40
CA ALA A 438 14.17 18.43 -15.96
C ALA A 438 14.08 17.96 -17.41
N LEU A 439 15.04 18.31 -18.26
CA LEU A 439 15.06 17.98 -19.69
C LEU A 439 15.36 16.52 -19.99
N THR A 440 16.19 15.86 -19.18
CA THR A 440 16.71 14.53 -19.48
C THR A 440 16.00 13.41 -18.71
N GLU A 441 15.42 13.71 -17.54
CA GLU A 441 14.86 12.69 -16.65
C GLU A 441 13.39 12.92 -16.27
N LEU A 442 12.93 14.17 -16.13
CA LEU A 442 11.56 14.44 -15.65
C LEU A 442 10.55 14.57 -16.79
N ILE A 443 10.83 15.45 -17.77
CA ILE A 443 9.93 15.71 -18.89
C ILE A 443 9.83 14.51 -19.84
N PRO A 444 10.94 13.86 -20.26
CA PRO A 444 10.86 12.69 -21.15
C PRO A 444 10.13 11.50 -20.51
N ALA A 445 10.16 11.41 -19.18
CA ALA A 445 9.44 10.40 -18.41
C ALA A 445 7.97 10.77 -18.17
N GLY A 446 7.52 11.96 -18.57
CA GLY A 446 6.14 12.42 -18.38
C GLY A 446 5.79 12.71 -16.92
N LEU A 447 6.77 13.08 -16.08
CA LEU A 447 6.54 13.40 -14.67
C LEU A 447 6.22 14.88 -14.45
N VAL A 448 6.85 15.75 -15.26
CA VAL A 448 6.73 17.21 -15.22
C VAL A 448 6.49 17.71 -16.65
N GLU A 449 5.73 18.78 -16.80
CA GLU A 449 5.52 19.52 -18.04
C GLU A 449 5.97 20.98 -17.91
N ASP A 450 5.90 21.73 -19.01
CA ASP A 450 6.25 23.16 -19.09
C ASP A 450 7.67 23.50 -18.62
N PHE A 451 8.66 23.18 -19.46
CA PHE A 451 10.06 23.47 -19.17
C PHE A 451 10.35 24.97 -19.00
N GLU A 452 9.69 25.84 -19.78
CA GLU A 452 9.99 27.27 -19.72
C GLU A 452 9.52 27.88 -18.41
N ASP A 453 8.32 27.51 -17.91
CA ASP A 453 7.88 27.93 -16.57
C ASP A 453 8.79 27.37 -15.47
N TYR A 454 9.16 26.10 -15.53
CA TYR A 454 10.12 25.50 -14.59
C TYR A 454 11.46 26.26 -14.58
N LYS A 455 11.93 26.65 -15.77
CA LYS A 455 13.17 27.39 -15.94
C LYS A 455 13.05 28.80 -15.38
N ASP A 456 11.99 29.53 -15.68
CA ASP A 456 11.81 30.91 -15.27
C ASP A 456 11.56 31.05 -13.76
N THR A 457 10.96 30.03 -13.14
CA THR A 457 10.65 30.01 -11.70
C THR A 457 11.69 29.28 -10.84
N LEU A 458 12.75 28.74 -11.44
CA LEU A 458 13.87 28.10 -10.73
C LEU A 458 14.85 29.16 -10.22
N ASP A 459 14.94 29.28 -8.90
CA ASP A 459 15.89 30.15 -8.20
C ASP A 459 16.96 29.32 -7.47
N VAL A 460 18.21 29.78 -7.53
CA VAL A 460 19.36 29.15 -6.88
C VAL A 460 20.25 30.22 -6.29
N THR A 461 20.47 30.20 -4.97
CA THR A 461 21.17 31.26 -4.25
C THR A 461 22.07 30.71 -3.14
N ILE A 462 23.22 31.36 -2.92
CA ILE A 462 24.03 31.14 -1.72
C ILE A 462 23.36 31.88 -0.56
N ASP A 463 23.26 31.22 0.59
CA ASP A 463 22.66 31.82 1.77
C ASP A 463 23.48 33.02 2.27
N SER A 464 22.82 34.17 2.44
CA SER A 464 23.46 35.41 2.92
C SER A 464 24.04 35.32 4.33
N LYS A 465 23.59 34.37 5.16
CA LYS A 465 24.02 34.17 6.55
C LYS A 465 24.93 32.95 6.70
N ASP A 466 24.90 32.01 5.76
CA ASP A 466 25.77 30.85 5.72
C ASP A 466 26.42 30.69 4.32
N PRO A 467 27.65 31.21 4.13
CA PRO A 467 28.32 31.16 2.83
C PRO A 467 28.67 29.74 2.37
N ASN A 468 28.49 28.71 3.21
CA ASN A 468 28.68 27.31 2.84
C ASN A 468 27.37 26.61 2.42
N ARG A 469 26.25 27.35 2.36
CA ARG A 469 24.93 26.81 2.05
C ARG A 469 24.43 27.31 0.70
N LEU A 470 24.10 26.37 -0.18
CA LEU A 470 23.41 26.62 -1.45
C LEU A 470 21.94 26.21 -1.30
N ASN A 471 21.03 27.11 -1.64
CA ASN A 471 19.59 26.87 -1.62
C ASN A 471 19.06 26.89 -3.06
N PHE A 472 18.03 26.08 -3.34
CA PHE A 472 17.25 26.18 -4.56
C PHE A 472 15.76 26.12 -4.27
N ILE A 473 14.96 26.77 -5.11
CA ILE A 473 13.51 26.71 -5.12
C ILE A 473 13.08 26.38 -6.54
N CYS A 474 12.29 25.33 -6.72
CA CYS A 474 11.74 24.93 -8.01
C CYS A 474 10.23 24.72 -7.92
N HIS A 475 9.54 24.91 -9.05
CA HIS A 475 8.08 24.81 -9.15
C HIS A 475 7.72 23.84 -10.29
N PRO A 476 7.92 22.52 -10.10
CA PRO A 476 7.58 21.55 -11.13
C PRO A 476 6.06 21.52 -11.36
N ASN A 477 5.62 21.77 -12.60
CA ASN A 477 4.25 21.50 -13.02
C ASN A 477 4.09 20.00 -13.28
N LEU A 478 3.42 19.28 -12.37
CA LEU A 478 3.26 17.83 -12.47
C LEU A 478 2.31 17.46 -13.61
N VAL A 479 2.66 16.44 -14.39
CA VAL A 479 1.74 15.89 -15.40
C VAL A 479 0.51 15.28 -14.71
N ASN A 480 -0.66 15.75 -15.11
CA ASN A 480 -1.94 15.34 -14.54
C ASN A 480 -2.47 14.04 -15.17
N GLN A 481 -3.33 13.32 -14.44
CA GLN A 481 -3.94 12.09 -14.92
C GLN A 481 -5.18 12.37 -15.78
N LEU A 482 -5.26 11.74 -16.97
CA LEU A 482 -6.48 11.75 -17.79
C LEU A 482 -7.55 10.84 -17.17
N ARG A 483 -8.34 11.39 -16.23
CA ARG A 483 -9.42 10.67 -15.53
C ARG A 483 -10.79 10.87 -16.16
N VAL A 484 -11.07 12.05 -16.73
CA VAL A 484 -12.37 12.39 -17.32
C VAL A 484 -12.17 13.10 -18.66
N LEU A 485 -12.81 12.57 -19.72
CA LEU A 485 -12.97 13.25 -21.00
C LEU A 485 -14.45 13.55 -21.20
N ALA A 486 -14.80 14.84 -21.22
CA ALA A 486 -16.18 15.30 -21.43
C ALA A 486 -16.28 16.02 -22.78
N GLY A 487 -17.29 15.68 -23.59
CA GLY A 487 -17.54 16.31 -24.88
C GLY A 487 -19.03 16.45 -25.15
N LEU A 488 -19.43 17.61 -25.68
CA LEU A 488 -20.80 17.89 -26.10
C LEU A 488 -20.84 18.07 -27.62
N ILE A 489 -21.47 17.12 -28.32
CA ILE A 489 -21.65 17.22 -29.77
C ILE A 489 -23.02 17.85 -30.05
N GLN A 490 -23.02 19.11 -30.46
CA GLN A 490 -24.21 19.79 -30.98
C GLN A 490 -24.11 19.81 -32.51
N TYR A 491 -25.10 19.22 -33.17
CA TYR A 491 -25.15 19.15 -34.63
C TYR A 491 -26.21 20.09 -35.19
N LYS A 492 -26.00 20.51 -36.44
CA LYS A 492 -26.97 21.18 -37.30
C LYS A 492 -26.93 20.48 -38.66
N LEU A 493 -28.07 20.45 -39.36
CA LEU A 493 -28.21 19.82 -40.68
C LEU A 493 -27.55 20.64 -41.79
#